data_AF-A0A841VP01-F1
#
_entry.id   AF-A0A841VP01-F1
#
_cell.length_a   1.000
_cell.length_b   1.000
_cell.length_c   1.000
_cell.angle_alpha   90.00
_cell.angle_beta   90.00
_cell.angle_gamma   90.00
#
_symmetry.space_group_name_H-M   'P 1'
#
loop_
_entity.id
_entity.type
_entity.pdbx_description
1 polymer ?
#
loop_
_entity_poly.entity_id
_entity_poly.type
_entity_poly.pdbx_seq_one_letter_code
_entity_poly.pdbx_strand_id
1 'polypeptide(L)'
;MPLCPSGQPEIGNTVVFGVVGGTVEAPTIAYLTESQPVTEEILALSDSVKPTEIFRIASSCQADACKHFDGANCRLATRIVEQLPTVVETLPACQIRPSCRWWQQEGKAACYRCPQMVTDNGYSSKLLQEIADP
;
A
#
# COMPACT_ATOMS: atom_id res chain seq x y z
N MET A 1 -6.94 -2.29 15.74
CA MET A 1 -6.33 -3.18 14.71
C MET A 1 -5.53 -2.29 13.76
N PRO A 2 -4.33 -2.67 13.30
CA PRO A 2 -3.56 -1.82 12.42
C PRO A 2 -4.15 -1.73 11.02
N LEU A 3 -3.75 -0.70 10.29
CA LEU A 3 -4.11 -0.45 8.91
C LEU A 3 -3.21 -1.23 7.96
N CYS A 4 -3.80 -1.95 7.00
CA CYS A 4 -3.10 -2.49 5.86
C CYS A 4 -2.82 -1.35 4.86
N PRO A 5 -1.55 -1.07 4.48
CA PRO A 5 -1.24 -0.01 3.52
C PRO A 5 -1.53 -0.38 2.06
N SER A 6 -1.92 -1.64 1.79
CA SER A 6 -2.43 -2.14 0.52
C SER A 6 -3.89 -2.59 0.70
N GLY A 7 -4.72 -1.68 1.22
CA GLY A 7 -6.13 -1.92 1.49
C GLY A 7 -6.98 -1.87 0.23
N GLN A 8 -8.15 -2.49 0.30
CA GLN A 8 -9.20 -2.41 -0.71
C GLN A 8 -10.30 -1.45 -0.24
N PRO A 9 -10.88 -0.61 -1.10
CA PRO A 9 -11.82 0.44 -0.71
C PRO A 9 -13.11 -0.10 -0.05
N GLU A 10 -13.52 -1.33 -0.37
CA GLU A 10 -14.72 -1.99 0.11
C GLU A 10 -14.58 -2.48 1.57
N ILE A 11 -13.36 -2.56 2.07
CA ILE A 11 -13.06 -2.97 3.44
C ILE A 11 -13.24 -1.72 4.34
N GLY A 12 -14.46 -1.50 4.84
CA GLY A 12 -14.86 -0.29 5.57
C GLY A 12 -13.85 0.28 6.59
N ASN A 13 -13.99 1.58 6.89
CA ASN A 13 -12.98 2.43 7.56
C ASN A 13 -11.67 2.53 6.75
N THR A 14 -11.81 2.89 5.47
CA THR A 14 -10.72 3.12 4.54
C THR A 14 -10.34 4.59 4.42
N VAL A 15 -9.05 4.84 4.21
CA VAL A 15 -8.52 6.18 3.94
C VAL A 15 -7.58 6.16 2.74
N VAL A 16 -7.65 7.19 1.91
CA VAL A 16 -6.60 7.51 0.94
C VAL A 16 -5.50 8.26 1.69
N PHE A 17 -4.26 7.79 1.58
CA PHE A 17 -3.10 8.42 2.22
C PHE A 17 -2.02 8.85 1.21
N GLY A 18 -2.25 8.61 -0.07
CA GLY A 18 -1.37 9.05 -1.15
C GLY A 18 -1.99 8.82 -2.52
N VAL A 19 -1.42 9.48 -3.52
CA VAL A 19 -1.78 9.37 -4.93
C VAL A 19 -0.59 8.78 -5.68
N VAL A 20 -0.86 7.82 -6.57
CA VAL A 20 0.14 7.22 -7.45
C VAL A 20 0.45 8.21 -8.57
N GLY A 21 1.72 8.49 -8.77
CA GLY A 21 2.26 9.24 -9.90
C GLY A 21 3.44 8.50 -10.53
N GLY A 22 4.26 9.21 -11.31
CA GLY A 22 5.35 8.59 -12.07
C GLY A 22 4.83 7.87 -13.32
N THR A 23 5.51 6.80 -13.73
CA THR A 23 5.06 5.95 -14.85
C THR A 23 4.57 4.60 -14.32
N VAL A 24 3.91 3.81 -15.17
CA VAL A 24 3.41 2.48 -14.79
C VAL A 24 4.54 1.50 -14.43
N GLU A 25 5.72 1.67 -15.03
CA GLU A 25 6.94 0.88 -14.77
C GLU A 25 7.72 1.39 -13.56
N ALA A 26 7.66 2.69 -13.29
CA ALA A 26 8.36 3.36 -12.19
C ALA A 26 7.38 4.23 -11.39
N PRO A 27 6.44 3.61 -10.65
CA PRO A 27 5.46 4.35 -9.88
C PRO A 27 6.14 5.09 -8.73
N THR A 28 5.62 6.27 -8.43
CA THR A 28 6.00 7.09 -7.27
C THR A 28 4.75 7.43 -6.49
N ILE A 29 4.87 7.68 -5.19
CA ILE A 29 3.72 8.07 -4.35
C ILE A 29 3.87 9.51 -3.87
N ALA A 30 2.89 10.35 -4.22
CA ALA A 30 2.66 11.63 -3.58
C ALA A 30 1.83 11.40 -2.29
N TYR A 31 2.46 11.50 -1.13
CA TYR A 31 1.78 11.33 0.15
C TYR A 31 0.93 12.55 0.50
N LEU A 32 -0.29 12.31 0.98
CA LEU A 32 -1.17 13.37 1.44
C LEU A 32 -0.68 13.89 2.80
N THR A 33 -0.79 15.20 3.02
CA THR A 33 -0.53 15.82 4.33
C THR A 33 -1.56 15.39 5.37
N GLU A 34 -2.78 15.08 4.93
CA GLU A 34 -3.87 14.54 5.73
C GLU A 34 -4.58 13.42 4.94
N SER A 35 -4.71 12.24 5.55
CA SER A 35 -5.44 11.13 4.93
C SER A 35 -6.91 11.48 4.76
N GLN A 36 -7.49 11.17 3.61
CA GLN A 36 -8.89 11.45 3.32
C GLN A 36 -9.73 10.17 3.48
N PRO A 37 -10.89 10.21 4.15
CA PRO A 37 -11.82 9.07 4.15
C PRO A 37 -12.19 8.67 2.72
N VAL A 38 -12.21 7.37 2.42
CA VAL A 38 -12.70 6.93 1.10
C VAL A 38 -14.21 7.15 1.03
N THR A 39 -14.63 8.08 0.17
CA THR A 39 -16.03 8.39 -0.14
C THR A 39 -16.35 8.04 -1.59
N GLU A 40 -17.65 7.97 -1.94
CA GLU A 40 -18.07 7.80 -3.34
C GLU A 40 -17.49 8.89 -4.25
N GLU A 41 -17.39 10.13 -3.77
CA GLU A 41 -16.79 11.25 -4.49
C GLU A 41 -15.30 11.03 -4.76
N ILE A 42 -14.54 10.53 -3.78
CA ILE A 42 -13.13 10.17 -3.98
C ILE A 42 -12.99 8.99 -4.94
N LEU A 43 -13.84 7.97 -4.81
CA LEU A 43 -13.81 6.82 -5.72
C LEU A 43 -14.14 7.24 -7.15
N ALA A 44 -15.07 8.17 -7.35
CA ALA A 44 -15.43 8.70 -8.66
C ALA A 44 -14.26 9.41 -9.37
N LEU A 45 -13.26 9.90 -8.64
CA LEU A 45 -12.04 10.48 -9.24
C LEU A 45 -11.18 9.45 -9.99
N SER A 46 -11.40 8.15 -9.75
CA SER A 46 -10.75 7.08 -10.52
C SER A 46 -11.37 6.85 -11.90
N ASP A 47 -12.53 7.43 -12.17
CA ASP A 47 -13.23 7.37 -13.46
C ASP A 47 -13.33 5.93 -14.01
N SER A 48 -12.51 5.59 -15.01
CA SER A 48 -12.52 4.30 -15.70
C SER A 48 -11.50 3.28 -15.19
N VAL A 49 -10.60 3.68 -14.28
CA VAL A 49 -9.60 2.79 -13.66
C VAL A 49 -10.02 2.38 -12.26
N LYS A 50 -9.42 1.33 -11.71
CA LYS A 50 -9.67 0.96 -10.32
C LYS A 50 -9.11 2.04 -9.39
N PRO A 51 -9.80 2.35 -8.28
CA PRO A 51 -9.28 3.27 -7.26
C PRO A 51 -7.87 2.92 -6.78
N THR A 52 -7.58 1.63 -6.64
CA THR A 52 -6.29 1.08 -6.18
C THR A 52 -5.14 1.15 -7.20
N GLU A 53 -5.43 1.54 -8.45
CA GLU A 53 -4.42 1.86 -9.47
C GLU A 53 -3.85 3.27 -9.28
N ILE A 54 -4.66 4.21 -8.75
CA ILE A 54 -4.28 5.63 -8.63
C ILE A 54 -4.21 6.14 -7.19
N PHE A 55 -4.84 5.45 -6.24
CA PHE A 55 -4.84 5.80 -4.83
C PHE A 55 -4.10 4.77 -3.99
N ARG A 56 -3.29 5.26 -3.05
CA ARG A 56 -2.79 4.49 -1.92
C ARG A 56 -3.87 4.47 -0.86
N ILE A 57 -4.59 3.35 -0.80
CA ILE A 57 -5.69 3.12 0.14
C ILE A 57 -5.18 2.28 1.31
N ALA A 58 -5.49 2.73 2.52
CA ALA A 58 -5.32 1.94 3.72
C ALA A 58 -6.68 1.49 4.25
N SER A 59 -6.78 0.23 4.67
CA SER A 59 -8.00 -0.36 5.25
C SER A 59 -7.66 -1.08 6.55
N SER A 60 -8.69 -1.50 7.31
CA SER A 60 -8.46 -2.40 8.44
C SER A 60 -7.75 -3.68 7.98
N CYS A 61 -6.67 -4.08 8.67
CA CYS A 61 -5.96 -5.32 8.38
C CYS A 61 -6.85 -6.53 8.65
N GLN A 62 -7.03 -7.40 7.64
CA GLN A 62 -7.91 -8.57 7.73
C GLN A 62 -7.31 -9.78 8.46
N ALA A 63 -6.04 -9.70 8.90
CA ALA A 63 -5.33 -10.79 9.58
C ALA A 63 -5.56 -12.15 8.90
N ASP A 64 -6.10 -13.14 9.59
CA ASP A 64 -6.32 -14.51 9.08
C ASP A 64 -7.26 -14.60 7.87
N ALA A 65 -8.07 -13.57 7.59
CA ALA A 65 -8.87 -13.49 6.36
C ALA A 65 -8.06 -12.98 5.15
N CYS A 66 -6.81 -12.57 5.34
CA CYS A 66 -5.89 -12.19 4.27
C CYS A 66 -4.97 -13.36 3.90
N LYS A 67 -4.89 -13.68 2.59
CA LYS A 67 -4.04 -14.77 2.09
C LYS A 67 -2.54 -14.59 2.38
N HIS A 68 -2.09 -13.35 2.60
CA HIS A 68 -0.71 -13.04 2.95
C HIS A 68 -0.38 -13.19 4.43
N PHE A 69 -1.38 -13.43 5.28
CA PHE A 69 -1.17 -13.55 6.72
C PHE A 69 -0.92 -15.02 7.08
N ASP A 70 0.03 -15.27 7.99
CA ASP A 70 0.43 -16.63 8.40
C ASP A 70 -0.06 -17.04 9.80
N GLY A 71 -0.95 -16.24 10.40
CA GLY A 71 -1.41 -16.40 11.78
C GLY A 71 -0.71 -15.48 12.77
N ALA A 72 0.42 -14.87 12.40
CA ALA A 72 1.13 -13.91 13.25
C ALA A 72 1.57 -12.66 12.49
N ASN A 73 2.08 -12.83 11.27
CA ASN A 73 2.75 -11.81 10.47
C ASN A 73 2.15 -11.69 9.07
N CYS A 74 2.34 -10.50 8.49
CA CYS A 74 2.08 -10.26 7.07
C CYS A 74 3.30 -10.71 6.26
N ARG A 75 3.21 -11.86 5.58
CA ARG A 75 4.29 -12.40 4.73
C ARG A 75 4.59 -11.50 3.54
N LEU A 76 3.61 -10.74 3.04
CA LEU A 76 3.83 -9.76 1.98
C LEU A 76 4.81 -8.66 2.42
N ALA A 77 4.69 -8.15 3.65
CA ALA A 77 5.60 -7.14 4.18
C ALA A 77 7.03 -7.67 4.26
N THR A 78 7.18 -8.90 4.75
CA THR A 78 8.47 -9.60 4.85
C THR A 78 9.11 -9.78 3.47
N ARG A 79 8.37 -10.34 2.49
CA ARG A 79 8.89 -10.53 1.12
C ARG A 79 9.28 -9.21 0.45
N ILE A 80 8.49 -8.14 0.65
CA ILE A 80 8.84 -6.80 0.16
C ILE A 80 10.20 -6.35 0.71
N VAL A 81 10.42 -6.49 2.01
CA VAL A 81 11.67 -6.07 2.66
C VAL A 81 12.86 -6.88 2.16
N GLU A 82 12.69 -8.20 2.02
CA GLU A 82 13.75 -9.11 1.62
C GLU A 82 14.13 -9.01 0.14
N GLN A 83 13.16 -8.74 -0.74
CA GLN A 83 13.34 -8.95 -2.18
C GLN A 83 13.34 -7.66 -3.01
N LEU A 84 12.79 -6.54 -2.49
CA LEU A 84 12.78 -5.27 -3.22
C LEU A 84 13.93 -4.35 -2.82
N PRO A 85 14.47 -3.57 -3.78
CA PRO A 85 15.38 -2.48 -3.46
C PRO A 85 14.63 -1.34 -2.76
N THR A 86 15.33 -0.57 -1.94
CA THR A 86 14.83 0.72 -1.45
C THR A 86 14.71 1.72 -2.60
N VAL A 87 13.68 2.57 -2.58
CA VAL A 87 13.44 3.57 -3.63
C VAL A 87 13.51 5.01 -3.14
N VAL A 88 13.73 5.21 -1.83
CA VAL A 88 13.92 6.52 -1.22
C VAL A 88 15.03 6.45 -0.17
N GLU A 89 15.78 7.53 -0.04
CA GLU A 89 16.84 7.69 0.99
C GLU A 89 16.27 8.24 2.31
N THR A 90 15.19 9.01 2.22
CA THR A 90 14.51 9.62 3.37
C THR A 90 13.06 9.14 3.44
N LEU A 91 12.58 8.87 4.65
CA LEU A 91 11.22 8.37 4.84
C LEU A 91 10.18 9.48 4.55
N PRO A 92 9.16 9.20 3.72
CA PRO A 92 8.11 10.17 3.41
C PRO A 92 7.23 10.48 4.64
N ALA A 93 6.55 11.63 4.67
CA ALA A 93 5.62 11.97 5.75
C ALA A 93 4.29 11.18 5.65
N CYS A 94 4.35 9.87 5.94
CA CYS A 94 3.21 8.96 5.82
C CYS A 94 2.29 9.02 7.05
N GLN A 95 1.07 9.51 6.86
CA GLN A 95 0.10 9.75 7.95
C GLN A 95 -0.41 8.48 8.63
N ILE A 96 -0.45 7.35 7.92
CA ILE A 96 -0.87 6.07 8.50
C ILE A 96 0.26 5.38 9.28
N ARG A 97 1.50 5.90 9.27
CA ARG A 97 2.67 5.20 9.84
C ARG A 97 2.43 4.67 11.27
N PRO A 98 1.90 5.45 12.23
CA PRO A 98 1.71 4.97 13.60
C PRO A 98 0.80 3.74 13.71
N SER A 99 -0.15 3.61 12.79
CA SER A 99 -1.14 2.53 12.74
C SER A 99 -0.88 1.52 11.63
N CYS A 100 0.16 1.65 10.81
CA CYS A 100 0.40 0.80 9.64
C CYS A 100 0.97 -0.57 10.02
N ARG A 101 0.35 -1.65 9.51
CA ARG A 101 0.78 -3.05 9.71
C ARG A 101 2.23 -3.26 9.32
N TRP A 102 2.63 -2.79 8.14
CA TRP A 102 3.99 -2.99 7.64
C TRP A 102 5.03 -2.22 8.47
N TRP A 103 4.68 -1.04 8.97
CA TRP A 103 5.55 -0.29 9.87
C TRP A 103 5.68 -0.96 11.23
N GLN A 104 4.57 -1.42 11.81
CA GLN A 104 4.59 -2.09 13.11
C GLN A 104 5.37 -3.41 13.09
N GLN A 105 5.40 -4.08 11.93
CA GLN A 105 6.14 -5.34 11.77
C GLN A 105 7.60 -5.12 11.35
N GLU A 106 7.85 -4.39 10.26
CA GLU A 106 9.17 -4.29 9.61
C GLU A 106 9.84 -2.90 9.77
N GLY A 107 9.14 -1.94 10.38
CA GLY A 107 9.65 -0.59 10.63
C GLY A 107 10.08 0.17 9.38
N LYS A 108 11.25 0.82 9.48
CA LYS A 108 11.81 1.63 8.38
C LYS A 108 12.10 0.81 7.13
N ALA A 109 12.43 -0.47 7.28
CA ALA A 109 12.79 -1.33 6.16
C ALA A 109 11.66 -1.43 5.13
N ALA A 110 10.40 -1.58 5.59
CA ALA A 110 9.24 -1.53 4.71
C ALA A 110 9.01 -0.12 4.14
N CYS A 111 9.14 0.93 4.95
CA CYS A 111 8.86 2.29 4.49
C CYS A 111 9.80 2.81 3.40
N TYR A 112 11.05 2.34 3.32
CA TYR A 112 11.94 2.68 2.20
C TYR A 112 11.51 2.08 0.85
N ARG A 113 10.57 1.13 0.85
CA ARG A 113 10.01 0.46 -0.34
C ARG A 113 8.56 0.82 -0.61
N CYS A 114 7.86 1.39 0.36
CA CYS A 114 6.45 1.76 0.22
C CYS A 114 6.16 2.70 -0.98
N PRO A 115 7.04 3.65 -1.36
CA PRO A 115 6.77 4.58 -2.47
C PRO A 115 6.73 3.97 -3.89
N GLN A 116 7.07 2.71 -4.07
CA GLN A 116 6.97 1.99 -5.36
C GLN A 116 5.80 0.99 -5.38
N MET A 117 4.99 0.96 -4.31
CA MET A 117 3.90 0.01 -4.16
C MET A 117 2.62 0.57 -4.76
N VAL A 118 1.97 -0.20 -5.63
CA VAL A 118 0.63 0.07 -6.14
C VAL A 118 -0.16 -1.23 -5.99
N THR A 119 -1.38 -1.15 -5.44
CA THR A 119 -2.14 -2.34 -5.06
C THR A 119 -2.62 -3.11 -6.29
N ASP A 120 -3.14 -2.38 -7.29
CA ASP A 120 -3.43 -2.92 -8.61
C ASP A 120 -2.51 -2.23 -9.61
N ASN A 121 -1.54 -2.95 -10.18
CA ASN A 121 -0.70 -2.43 -11.27
C ASN A 121 -0.70 -3.43 -12.42
N GLY A 122 -1.44 -3.10 -13.49
CA GLY A 122 -1.51 -3.89 -14.72
C GLY A 122 -0.18 -4.05 -15.47
N TYR A 123 0.82 -3.23 -15.15
CA TYR A 123 2.18 -3.27 -15.70
C TYR A 123 3.24 -3.59 -14.64
N SER A 124 2.83 -4.25 -13.55
CA SER A 124 3.75 -4.71 -12.51
C SER A 124 4.88 -5.56 -13.09
N SER A 125 6.12 -5.33 -12.62
CA SER A 125 7.25 -6.17 -13.00
C SER A 125 7.01 -7.62 -12.54
N LYS A 126 7.61 -8.59 -13.25
CA LYS A 126 7.49 -10.01 -12.89
C LYS A 126 7.89 -10.28 -11.44
N LEU A 127 8.94 -9.61 -10.96
CA LEU A 127 9.39 -9.69 -9.57
C LEU A 127 8.30 -9.24 -8.59
N LEU A 128 7.62 -8.12 -8.87
CA LEU A 128 6.52 -7.63 -8.02
C LEU A 128 5.34 -8.60 -8.01
N GLN A 129 5.02 -9.21 -9.14
CA GLN A 129 3.98 -10.23 -9.24
C GLN A 129 4.32 -11.46 -8.39
N GLU A 130 5.56 -11.95 -8.45
CA GLU A 130 6.04 -13.08 -7.64
C GLU A 130 6.01 -12.76 -6.14
N ILE A 131 6.40 -11.54 -5.74
CA ILE A 131 6.34 -11.10 -4.33
C ILE A 131 4.90 -11.00 -3.82
N ALA A 132 3.98 -10.56 -4.69
CA ALA A 132 2.56 -10.42 -4.42
C ALA A 132 1.78 -11.74 -4.49
N ASP A 133 2.40 -12.86 -4.88
CA ASP A 133 1.77 -14.18 -4.82
C ASP A 133 1.76 -14.70 -3.36
N PRO A 134 0.59 -15.00 -2.74
CA PRO A 134 0.47 -15.31 -1.31
C PRO A 134 1.33 -16.43 -0.71
#